data_AF-A0AA38XNT6-F1
#
_entry.id   AF-A0AA38XNT6-F1
#
_cell.length_a   1.000
_cell.length_b   1.000
_cell.length_c   1.000
_cell.angle_alpha   90.00
_cell.angle_beta   90.00
_cell.angle_gamma   90.00
#
_symmetry.space_group_name_H-M   'P 1'
#
loop_
_entity.id
_entity.type
_entity.pdbx_description
1 polymer ?
#
loop_
_entity_poly.entity_id
_entity_poly.type
_entity_poly.pdbx_seq_one_letter_code
_entity_poly.pdbx_strand_id
1 'polypeptide(L)'
;MNFPKGVFRAPARFLMSLLFILSGVSKLTSTKETQQYMEAYGVPGILIWPAAALEITGGTMILTGQFTNPVSVILSGWCLLTAAIFHKELSDQTQMIMFLKNMAMAGGFLVLAEAAIEVEEQSPKPLLGNGVPAKS
;
A
#
# COMPACT_ATOMS: atom_id res chain seq x y z
N MET A 1 -21.23 7.04 -19.41
CA MET A 1 -19.92 6.70 -20.01
C MET A 1 -19.60 5.27 -19.59
N ASN A 2 -19.35 4.35 -20.54
CA ASN A 2 -19.10 2.93 -20.26
C ASN A 2 -17.61 2.63 -20.46
N PHE A 3 -16.88 2.42 -19.37
CA PHE A 3 -15.47 2.05 -19.44
C PHE A 3 -15.28 0.54 -19.59
N PRO A 4 -14.26 0.08 -20.34
CA PRO A 4 -13.94 -1.34 -20.39
C PRO A 4 -13.50 -1.86 -19.00
N LYS A 5 -13.85 -3.11 -18.69
CA LYS A 5 -13.50 -3.74 -17.41
C LYS A 5 -11.97 -3.69 -17.20
N GLY A 6 -11.55 -3.28 -16.01
CA GLY A 6 -10.14 -3.29 -15.60
C GLY A 6 -9.29 -2.13 -16.12
N VAL A 7 -9.83 -1.19 -16.89
CA VAL A 7 -9.05 -0.06 -17.48
C VAL A 7 -8.34 0.80 -16.42
N PHE A 8 -8.89 0.89 -15.21
CA PHE A 8 -8.33 1.68 -14.12
C PHE A 8 -7.37 0.92 -13.21
N ARG A 9 -7.18 -0.39 -13.40
CA ARG A 9 -6.35 -1.20 -12.49
C ARG A 9 -4.89 -0.74 -12.47
N ALA A 10 -4.26 -0.57 -13.63
CA ALA A 10 -2.87 -0.12 -13.70
C ALA A 10 -2.70 1.35 -13.22
N PRO A 11 -3.53 2.32 -13.66
CA PRO A 11 -3.49 3.67 -13.12
C PRO A 11 -3.67 3.74 -11.59
N ALA A 12 -4.63 2.99 -11.02
CA ALA A 12 -4.85 2.97 -9.58
C ALA A 12 -3.61 2.45 -8.84
N ARG A 13 -3.04 1.32 -9.28
CA ARG A 13 -1.81 0.76 -8.71
C ARG A 13 -0.64 1.72 -8.82
N PHE A 14 -0.46 2.39 -9.95
CA PHE A 14 0.58 3.40 -10.15
C PHE A 14 0.44 4.57 -9.16
N LEU A 15 -0.73 5.21 -9.12
CA LEU A 15 -0.96 6.36 -8.25
C LEU A 15 -0.80 6.02 -6.77
N MET A 16 -1.30 4.85 -6.36
CA MET A 16 -1.23 4.42 -4.97
C MET A 16 0.19 4.02 -4.54
N SER A 17 0.93 3.32 -5.42
CA SER A 17 2.30 2.88 -5.12
C SER A 17 3.31 4.03 -5.12
N LEU A 18 3.08 5.07 -5.93
CA LEU A 18 4.00 6.20 -6.09
C LEU A 18 4.34 6.85 -4.75
N LEU A 19 3.34 7.06 -3.90
CA LEU A 19 3.51 7.66 -2.58
C LEU A 19 4.49 6.86 -1.71
N PHE A 20 4.36 5.53 -1.71
CA PHE A 20 5.18 4.63 -0.90
C PHE A 20 6.61 4.53 -1.40
N ILE A 21 6.78 4.39 -2.72
CA ILE A 21 8.12 4.32 -3.32
C ILE A 21 8.88 5.62 -3.03
N LEU A 22 8.25 6.78 -3.24
CA LEU A 22 8.87 8.06 -2.95
C LEU A 22 9.15 8.25 -1.45
N SER A 23 8.21 7.86 -0.58
CA SER A 23 8.41 7.93 0.88
C SER A 23 9.59 7.06 1.32
N GLY A 24 9.69 5.83 0.83
CA GLY A 24 10.75 4.91 1.19
C GLY A 24 12.11 5.36 0.68
N VAL A 25 12.20 5.86 -0.56
CA VAL A 25 13.43 6.47 -1.09
C VAL A 25 13.85 7.67 -0.26
N SER A 26 12.90 8.53 0.12
CA SER A 26 13.18 9.70 0.97
C SER A 26 13.77 9.31 2.32
N LYS A 27 13.40 8.15 2.89
CA LYS A 27 13.99 7.65 4.14
C LYS A 27 15.45 7.23 3.97
N LEU A 28 15.86 6.81 2.77
CA LEU A 28 17.25 6.47 2.45
C LEU A 28 18.12 7.69 2.17
N THR A 29 17.53 8.77 1.64
CA THR A 29 18.25 10.02 1.33
C THR A 29 18.26 11.02 2.49
N SER A 30 17.28 10.92 3.41
CA SER A 30 17.10 11.81 4.57
C SER A 30 17.01 11.01 5.87
N THR A 31 17.92 10.05 6.01
CA THR A 31 17.92 9.07 7.11
C THR A 31 18.01 9.76 8.47
N LYS A 32 18.94 10.70 8.64
CA LYS A 32 19.18 11.36 9.94
C LYS A 32 17.98 12.17 10.39
N GLU A 33 17.40 12.97 9.49
CA GLU A 33 16.22 13.80 9.77
C GLU A 33 15.02 12.92 10.11
N THR A 34 14.82 11.84 9.37
CA THR A 34 13.72 10.91 9.62
C THR A 34 13.90 10.16 10.94
N GLN A 35 15.12 9.73 11.29
CA GLN A 35 15.40 9.09 12.57
C GLN A 35 15.08 10.01 13.73
N GLN A 36 15.52 11.26 13.67
CA GLN A 36 15.21 12.27 14.68
C GLN A 36 13.70 12.50 14.79
N TYR A 37 12.99 12.56 13.66
CA TYR A 37 11.54 12.67 13.65
C TYR A 37 10.87 11.44 14.30
N MET A 38 11.32 10.23 13.99
CA MET A 38 10.80 9.00 14.59
C MET A 38 10.99 8.99 16.12
N GLU A 39 12.19 9.36 16.57
CA GLU A 39 12.53 9.40 18.00
C GLU A 39 11.71 10.45 18.76
N ALA A 40 11.41 11.59 18.13
CA ALA A 40 10.52 12.60 18.71
C ALA A 40 9.10 12.08 18.98
N TYR A 41 8.65 11.04 18.26
CA TYR A 41 7.37 10.35 18.48
C TYR A 41 7.51 9.06 19.30
N GLY A 42 8.68 8.83 19.92
CA GLY A 42 8.95 7.63 20.73
C GLY A 42 9.19 6.36 19.92
N VAL A 43 9.41 6.47 18.61
CA VAL A 43 9.72 5.35 17.72
C VAL A 43 11.25 5.23 17.59
N PRO A 44 11.86 4.07 17.91
CA PRO A 44 13.30 3.90 17.76
C PRO A 44 13.77 4.19 16.32
N GLY A 45 14.77 5.06 16.16
CA GLY A 45 15.27 5.48 14.84
C GLY A 45 15.80 4.34 13.98
N ILE A 46 16.21 3.21 14.57
CA ILE A 46 16.63 2.01 13.83
C ILE A 46 15.50 1.41 12.98
N LEU A 47 14.22 1.67 13.32
CA LEU A 47 13.07 1.19 12.56
C LEU A 47 12.90 1.87 11.20
N ILE A 48 13.72 2.88 10.88
CA ILE A 48 13.73 3.49 9.56
C ILE A 48 14.06 2.48 8.44
N TRP A 49 14.93 1.51 8.70
CA TRP A 49 15.35 0.52 7.71
C TRP A 49 14.22 -0.44 7.33
N PRO A 50 13.54 -1.12 8.27
CA PRO A 50 12.38 -1.94 7.92
C PRO A 50 11.22 -1.09 7.36
N ALA A 51 11.04 0.16 7.80
CA ALA A 51 10.04 1.06 7.24
C ALA A 51 10.33 1.37 5.75
N ALA A 52 11.55 1.77 5.42
CA ALA A 52 11.97 2.06 4.06
C ALA A 52 11.89 0.80 3.18
N ALA A 53 12.32 -0.36 3.69
CA ALA A 53 12.20 -1.63 2.99
C ALA A 53 10.74 -1.94 2.66
N LEU A 54 9.83 -1.89 3.65
CA LEU A 54 8.41 -2.15 3.47
C LEU A 54 7.78 -1.22 2.43
N GLU A 55 8.05 0.08 2.51
CA GLU A 55 7.47 1.06 1.60
C GLU A 55 7.96 0.89 0.16
N ILE A 56 9.27 0.67 -0.03
CA ILE A 56 9.84 0.45 -1.36
C ILE A 56 9.34 -0.87 -1.93
N THR A 57 9.51 -1.98 -1.22
CA THR A 57 9.14 -3.30 -1.75
C THR A 57 7.63 -3.44 -1.91
N GLY A 58 6.85 -2.97 -0.93
CA GLY A 58 5.39 -2.99 -0.99
C GLY A 58 4.87 -2.11 -2.13
N GLY A 59 5.40 -0.89 -2.27
CA GLY A 59 5.08 -0.01 -3.38
C GLY A 59 5.39 -0.65 -4.73
N THR A 60 6.57 -1.24 -4.90
CA THR A 60 6.96 -1.93 -6.14
C THR A 60 6.08 -3.16 -6.44
N MET A 61 5.71 -3.96 -5.45
CA MET A 61 4.80 -5.10 -5.62
C MET A 61 3.42 -4.64 -6.10
N ILE A 62 2.85 -3.58 -5.50
CA ILE A 62 1.59 -2.99 -5.98
C ILE A 62 1.74 -2.46 -7.41
N LEU A 63 2.81 -1.72 -7.70
CA LEU A 63 3.07 -1.15 -9.02
C LEU A 63 3.15 -2.22 -10.12
N THR A 64 3.83 -3.34 -9.84
CA THR A 64 3.98 -4.46 -10.77
C THR A 64 2.75 -5.37 -10.80
N GLY A 65 1.92 -5.33 -9.76
CA GLY A 65 0.70 -6.13 -9.63
C GLY A 65 0.95 -7.50 -9.00
N GLN A 66 2.16 -7.73 -8.49
CA GLN A 66 2.55 -8.95 -7.80
C GLN A 66 2.02 -8.93 -6.36
N PHE A 67 1.47 -10.05 -5.90
CA PHE A 67 0.96 -10.20 -4.53
C PHE A 67 0.00 -9.06 -4.10
N THR A 68 -0.79 -8.53 -5.05
CA THR A 68 -1.59 -7.31 -4.85
C THR A 68 -2.52 -7.43 -3.64
N ASN A 69 -3.19 -8.58 -3.46
CA ASN A 69 -4.08 -8.79 -2.32
C ASN A 69 -3.37 -8.67 -0.95
N PRO A 70 -2.42 -9.56 -0.59
CA PRO A 70 -1.80 -9.52 0.73
C PRO A 70 -0.99 -8.23 0.95
N VAL A 71 -0.31 -7.70 -0.08
CA VAL A 71 0.48 -6.47 0.05
C VAL A 71 -0.42 -5.27 0.29
N SER A 72 -1.60 -5.20 -0.35
CA SER A 72 -2.54 -4.09 -0.12
C SER A 72 -3.04 -4.09 1.32
N VAL A 73 -3.35 -5.25 1.90
CA VAL A 73 -3.74 -5.35 3.31
C VAL A 73 -2.63 -4.85 4.24
N ILE A 74 -1.38 -5.25 3.97
CA ILE A 74 -0.21 -4.80 4.75
C ILE A 74 -0.04 -3.28 4.65
N LEU A 75 -0.09 -2.70 3.45
CA LEU A 75 0.07 -1.26 3.25
C LEU A 75 -1.11 -0.45 3.80
N SER A 76 -2.32 -1.04 3.84
CA SER A 76 -3.46 -0.45 4.53
C SER A 76 -3.19 -0.36 6.03
N GLY A 77 -2.74 -1.46 6.64
CA GLY A 77 -2.31 -1.47 8.05
C GLY A 77 -1.17 -0.47 8.32
N TRP A 78 -0.21 -0.35 7.41
CA TRP A 78 0.88 0.63 7.50
C TRP A 78 0.36 2.08 7.52
N CYS A 79 -0.59 2.42 6.65
CA CYS A 79 -1.22 3.73 6.64
C CYS A 79 -1.91 4.04 7.97
N LEU A 80 -2.69 3.10 8.50
CA LEU A 80 -3.38 3.27 9.79
C LEU A 80 -2.39 3.44 10.94
N LEU A 81 -1.34 2.60 10.97
CA LEU A 81 -0.29 2.64 11.97
C LEU A 81 0.45 3.98 11.96
N THR A 82 0.92 4.42 10.79
CA THR A 82 1.67 5.68 10.66
C THR A 82 0.80 6.90 10.94
N ALA A 83 -0.49 6.88 10.57
CA ALA A 83 -1.44 7.93 10.94
C ALA A 83 -1.59 8.05 12.46
N ALA A 84 -1.81 6.92 13.15
CA ALA A 84 -2.00 6.87 14.59
C ALA A 84 -0.75 7.31 15.38
N ILE A 85 0.45 7.06 14.83
CA ILE A 85 1.71 7.42 15.48
C ILE A 85 2.07 8.90 15.23
N PHE A 86 2.10 9.33 13.96
CA PHE A 86 2.75 10.58 13.55
C PHE A 86 1.81 11.79 13.36
N HIS A 87 0.48 11.59 13.39
CA HIS A 87 -0.49 12.63 13.05
C HIS A 87 -1.61 12.75 14.12
N LYS A 88 -1.20 13.03 15.37
CA LYS A 88 -2.10 13.07 16.53
C LYS A 88 -2.71 14.44 16.79
N GLU A 89 -2.05 15.52 16.39
CA GLU A 89 -2.52 16.88 16.64
C GLU A 89 -3.48 17.32 15.53
N LEU A 90 -4.73 16.88 15.61
CA LEU A 90 -5.74 17.14 14.56
C LEU A 90 -6.21 18.61 14.50
N SER A 91 -5.85 19.44 15.49
CA SER A 91 -6.03 20.89 15.41
C SER A 91 -5.00 21.57 14.51
N ASP A 92 -3.84 20.94 14.28
CA ASP A 92 -2.89 21.38 13.28
C ASP A 92 -3.34 20.94 11.88
N GLN A 93 -3.47 21.91 10.97
CA GLN A 93 -4.01 21.65 9.64
C GLN A 93 -3.14 20.66 8.85
N THR A 94 -1.81 20.73 8.99
CA THR A 94 -0.89 19.84 8.28
C THR A 94 -1.01 18.41 8.77
N GLN A 95 -1.03 18.19 10.09
CA GLN A 95 -1.23 16.85 10.66
C GLN A 95 -2.60 16.29 10.31
N MET A 96 -3.66 17.08 10.36
CA MET A 96 -4.99 16.65 9.95
C MET A 96 -5.01 16.17 8.49
N ILE A 97 -4.41 16.93 7.56
CA ILE A 97 -4.33 16.53 6.15
C ILE A 97 -3.52 15.23 5.99
N MET A 98 -2.40 15.09 6.69
CA MET A 98 -1.58 13.88 6.60
C MET A 98 -2.27 12.65 7.18
N PHE A 99 -3.01 12.82 8.28
CA PHE A 99 -3.89 11.80 8.84
C PHE A 99 -4.93 11.35 7.81
N LEU A 100 -5.69 12.30 7.25
CA LEU A 100 -6.74 12.02 6.27
C LEU A 100 -6.18 11.37 4.99
N LYS A 101 -5.00 11.80 4.53
CA LYS A 101 -4.29 11.17 3.42
C LYS A 101 -4.01 9.70 3.71
N ASN A 102 -3.51 9.35 4.90
CA ASN A 102 -3.29 7.95 5.28
C ASN A 102 -4.61 7.17 5.41
N MET A 103 -5.67 7.75 5.96
CA MET A 103 -6.99 7.09 6.02
C MET A 103 -7.55 6.80 4.62
N ALA A 104 -7.45 7.75 3.70
CA ALA A 104 -7.88 7.59 2.32
C ALA A 104 -7.06 6.49 1.60
N MET A 105 -5.75 6.49 1.80
CA MET A 105 -4.87 5.45 1.24
C MET A 105 -5.18 4.06 1.80
N ALA A 106 -5.43 3.95 3.11
CA ALA A 106 -5.82 2.69 3.75
C ALA A 106 -7.10 2.13 3.12
N GLY A 107 -8.13 2.95 2.93
CA GLY A 107 -9.37 2.56 2.27
C GLY A 107 -9.16 2.16 0.80
N GLY A 108 -8.35 2.93 0.07
CA GLY A 108 -8.00 2.59 -1.32
C GLY A 108 -7.32 1.23 -1.44
N PHE A 109 -6.42 0.89 -0.50
CA PHE A 109 -5.75 -0.41 -0.52
C PHE A 109 -6.71 -1.55 -0.18
N LEU A 110 -7.67 -1.36 0.73
CA LEU A 110 -8.67 -2.39 1.00
C LEU A 110 -9.52 -2.68 -0.25
N VAL A 111 -9.92 -1.64 -0.99
CA VAL A 111 -10.61 -1.81 -2.28
C VAL A 111 -9.73 -2.51 -3.31
N LEU A 112 -8.44 -2.19 -3.36
CA LEU A 112 -7.50 -2.85 -4.25
C LEU A 112 -7.27 -4.33 -3.89
N ALA A 113 -7.27 -4.65 -2.58
CA ALA A 113 -7.17 -6.01 -2.09
C ALA A 113 -8.38 -6.85 -2.52
N GLU A 114 -9.59 -6.30 -2.38
CA GLU A 114 -10.84 -6.93 -2.80
C GLU A 114 -10.85 -7.17 -4.31
N ALA A 115 -10.53 -6.14 -5.10
CA ALA A 115 -10.47 -6.25 -6.55
C ALA A 115 -9.43 -7.28 -7.04
N ALA A 116 -8.39 -7.57 -6.25
CA ALA A 116 -7.42 -8.61 -6.56
C ALA A 116 -7.96 -10.03 -6.29
N ILE A 117 -8.80 -10.21 -5.26
CA ILE A 117 -9.49 -11.49 -4.99
C ILE A 117 -10.43 -11.82 -6.14
N GLU A 118 -11.22 -10.85 -6.60
CA GLU A 118 -12.17 -11.05 -7.71
C GLU A 118 -11.49 -11.52 -9.00
N VAL A 119 -10.26 -11.08 -9.28
CA VAL A 119 -9.48 -11.50 -10.46
C VAL A 119 -9.07 -12.96 -10.36
N GLU A 120 -8.68 -13.38 -9.15
CA GLU A 120 -8.26 -14.75 -8.88
C GLU A 120 -9.46 -15.71 -9.02
N GLU A 121 -10.63 -15.31 -8.50
CA GLU A 121 -11.86 -16.10 -8.63
C GLU A 121 -12.35 -16.21 -10.08
N GLN A 122 -12.18 -15.16 -10.89
CA GLN A 122 -12.57 -15.14 -12.31
C GLN A 122 -11.57 -15.86 -13.24
N SER A 123 -10.41 -16.27 -12.74
CA SER A 123 -9.39 -16.92 -13.56
C SER A 123 -9.84 -18.32 -14.00
N PRO A 124 -9.69 -18.70 -15.28
CA PRO A 124 -10.06 -20.03 -15.76
C PRO A 124 -9.36 -21.11 -14.96
N LYS A 125 -10.13 -22.06 -14.41
CA LYS A 125 -9.56 -23.22 -13.74
C LYS A 125 -8.65 -23.97 -14.72
N PRO A 126 -7.45 -24.42 -14.30
CA PRO A 126 -6.63 -25.28 -15.12
C PRO A 126 -7.48 -26.50 -15.51
N LEU A 127 -7.54 -26.74 -16.81
CA LEU A 127 -8.15 -27.93 -17.34
C LEU A 127 -7.25 -29.10 -16.95
N LEU A 128 -7.85 -30.14 -16.38
CA LEU A 128 -7.19 -31.44 -16.27
C LEU A 128 -6.84 -31.91 -17.69
N GLY A 129 -5.85 -32.80 -17.85
CA GLY A 129 -5.41 -33.30 -19.16
C GLY A 129 -6.50 -33.98 -20.01
N ASN A 130 -7.69 -34.18 -19.45
CA ASN A 130 -8.91 -34.68 -20.09
C ASN A 130 -9.94 -33.58 -20.42
N GLY A 131 -9.57 -32.29 -20.32
CA GLY A 131 -10.45 -31.15 -20.59
C GLY A 131 -11.47 -30.84 -19.49
N VAL A 132 -11.45 -31.57 -18.36
CA VAL A 132 -12.35 -31.35 -17.23
C VAL A 132 -11.78 -30.25 -16.33
N PRO A 133 -12.55 -29.22 -15.94
CA PRO A 133 -12.07 -28.23 -14.97
C PRO A 133 -11.80 -28.87 -13.61
N ALA A 134 -10.66 -28.54 -12.98
CA ALA A 134 -10.34 -29.01 -11.63
C ALA A 134 -11.43 -28.59 -10.61
N LYS A 135 -11.80 -29.49 -9.68
CA LYS A 135 -12.79 -29.17 -8.63
C LYS A 135 -12.25 -28.09 -7.70
N SER A 136 -13.17 -27.27 -7.16
CA SER A 136 -12.91 -26.27 -6.11
C SER A 136 -12.50 -26.95 -4.80
#